data_AF-A0A7C1BBX3-F1
#
_entry.id   AF-A0A7C1BBX3-F1
#
_cell.length_a   1.000
_cell.length_b   1.000
_cell.length_c   1.000
_cell.angle_alpha   90.00
_cell.angle_beta   90.00
_cell.angle_gamma   90.00
#
_symmetry.space_group_name_H-M   'P 1'
#
loop_
_entity.id
_entity.type
_entity.pdbx_description
1 polymer ?
#
loop_
_entity_poly.entity_id
_entity_poly.type
_entity_poly.pdbx_seq_one_letter_code
_entity_poly.pdbx_strand_id
1 'polypeptide(L)'
;MSKLLQDEVTPMQSGQSPYEKMLQNCLRGELRIVNAGLPQSQKRLSDLLNEKHPYVICNDGSTHVFKKTELEYLAGMIDAEEQKALLLPMLITLGADQAEATISILSGCGGKVEEKIVSKALDMPVICDEAKIRIYKPQLALLRRKLKTTTVYVFSPKIAT
;
A
#
# COMPACT_ATOMS: atom_id res chain seq x y z
N MET A 1 13.58 -25.76 49.77
CA MET A 1 13.29 -24.34 50.08
C MET A 1 13.88 -23.50 48.95
N SER A 2 13.25 -23.37 47.78
CA SER A 2 12.02 -22.66 47.43
C SER A 2 12.10 -21.14 47.60
N LYS A 3 12.04 -20.48 46.43
CA LYS A 3 11.54 -19.13 46.10
C LYS A 3 12.54 -17.96 46.04
N LEU A 4 12.28 -17.13 45.01
CA LEU A 4 12.72 -15.76 44.72
C LEU A 4 14.07 -15.70 43.99
N LEU A 5 14.18 -15.27 42.72
CA LEU A 5 13.46 -14.20 42.02
C LEU A 5 13.15 -14.59 40.56
N GLN A 6 11.87 -14.51 40.20
CA GLN A 6 11.43 -14.23 38.84
C GLN A 6 11.40 -12.72 38.73
N ASP A 7 12.36 -12.12 38.03
CA ASP A 7 12.18 -10.75 37.54
C ASP A 7 11.38 -10.84 36.24
N GLU A 8 10.06 -10.69 36.39
CA GLU A 8 9.17 -10.33 35.31
C GLU A 8 9.61 -8.98 34.74
N VAL A 9 10.26 -9.00 33.58
CA VAL A 9 10.39 -7.80 32.75
C VAL A 9 9.01 -7.51 32.18
N THR A 10 8.18 -6.81 32.96
CA THR A 10 6.97 -6.17 32.45
C THR A 10 7.41 -5.07 31.47
N PRO A 11 6.98 -5.07 30.20
CA PRO A 11 7.27 -3.94 29.32
C PRO A 11 6.56 -2.72 29.88
N MET A 12 7.33 -1.70 30.26
CA MET A 12 6.83 -0.36 30.61
C MET A 12 5.90 0.13 29.50
N GLN A 13 4.63 0.30 29.83
CA GLN A 13 3.68 1.07 29.03
C GLN A 13 4.15 2.54 29.08
N SER A 14 4.86 2.99 28.05
CA SER A 14 5.21 4.40 27.91
C SER A 14 3.95 5.21 27.57
N GLY A 15 3.39 5.88 28.58
CA GLY A 15 2.41 6.93 28.37
C GLY A 15 3.04 8.06 27.57
N GLN A 16 2.65 8.23 26.31
CA GLN A 16 3.21 9.27 25.43
C GLN A 16 3.09 10.67 26.05
N SER A 17 4.18 11.42 26.03
CA SER A 17 4.26 12.79 26.57
C SER A 17 3.22 13.70 25.88
N PRO A 18 2.61 14.68 26.59
CA PRO A 18 1.74 15.69 25.96
C PRO A 18 2.38 16.36 24.73
N TYR A 19 3.70 16.54 24.75
CA TYR A 19 4.48 17.07 23.64
C TYR A 19 4.49 16.14 22.41
N GLU A 20 4.72 14.84 22.62
CA GLU A 20 4.69 13.84 21.54
C GLU A 20 3.31 13.75 20.89
N LYS A 21 2.24 13.83 21.69
CA LYS A 21 0.86 13.86 21.19
C LYS A 21 0.61 15.11 20.33
N MET A 22 1.09 16.28 20.74
CA MET A 22 0.99 17.49 19.92
C MET A 22 1.74 17.33 18.59
N LEU A 23 2.97 16.80 18.61
CA LEU A 23 3.75 16.56 17.39
C LEU A 23 3.06 15.57 16.45
N GLN A 24 2.53 14.46 16.97
CA GLN A 24 1.78 13.49 16.17
C GLN A 24 0.53 14.09 15.52
N ASN A 25 -0.19 14.97 16.21
CA ASN A 25 -1.36 15.64 15.66
C ASN A 25 -0.98 16.60 14.53
N CYS A 26 0.09 17.39 14.70
CA CYS A 26 0.61 18.26 13.64
C CYS A 26 1.03 17.43 12.42
N LEU A 27 1.81 16.37 12.61
CA LEU A 27 2.23 15.47 11.53
C LEU A 27 1.05 14.82 10.81
N ARG A 28 0.01 14.42 11.55
CA ARG A 28 -1.23 13.87 10.95
C ARG A 28 -1.95 14.90 10.09
N GLY A 29 -1.97 16.16 10.51
CA GLY A 29 -2.53 17.28 9.74
C GLY A 29 -1.77 17.48 8.41
N GLU A 30 -0.45 17.58 8.47
CA GLU A 30 0.40 17.75 7.29
C GLU A 30 0.29 16.56 6.32
N LEU A 31 0.31 15.33 6.85
CA LEU A 31 0.16 14.14 6.02
C LEU A 31 -1.19 14.06 5.32
N ARG A 32 -2.26 14.62 5.90
CA ARG A 32 -3.55 14.71 5.22
C ARG A 32 -3.47 15.62 3.99
N ILE A 33 -2.69 16.70 4.06
CA ILE A 33 -2.46 17.62 2.95
C ILE A 33 -1.58 16.95 1.89
N VAL A 34 -0.47 16.32 2.30
CA VAL A 34 0.44 15.59 1.38
C VAL A 34 -0.28 14.45 0.65
N ASN A 35 -1.18 13.75 1.33
CA ASN A 35 -1.97 12.66 0.78
C ASN A 35 -3.34 13.10 0.22
N ALA A 36 -3.58 14.40 0.01
CA ALA A 36 -4.89 14.88 -0.44
C ALA A 36 -5.27 14.32 -1.83
N GLY A 37 -4.29 14.07 -2.70
CA GLY A 37 -4.49 13.42 -4.00
C GLY A 37 -4.68 11.90 -3.94
N LEU A 38 -4.74 11.28 -2.75
CA LEU A 38 -5.02 9.85 -2.64
C LEU A 38 -6.50 9.56 -2.88
N PRO A 39 -6.83 8.42 -3.52
CA PRO A 39 -8.19 7.92 -3.63
C PRO A 39 -8.86 7.80 -2.25
N GLN A 40 -10.08 8.32 -2.15
CA GLN A 40 -10.94 8.19 -0.97
C GLN A 40 -11.45 6.75 -0.81
N SER A 41 -11.60 6.04 -1.91
CA SER A 41 -12.01 4.64 -1.94
C SER A 41 -11.33 3.90 -3.10
N GLN A 42 -11.26 2.58 -2.95
CA GLN A 42 -10.84 1.68 -4.03
C GLN A 42 -12.06 1.03 -4.69
N LYS A 43 -11.91 0.65 -5.96
CA LYS A 43 -12.90 -0.13 -6.71
C LYS A 43 -12.30 -1.47 -7.13
N ARG A 44 -13.16 -2.48 -7.32
CA ARG A 44 -12.70 -3.79 -7.82
C ARG A 44 -12.30 -3.68 -9.29
N LEU A 45 -11.30 -4.45 -9.70
CA LEU A 45 -10.90 -4.52 -11.10
C LEU A 45 -12.09 -4.93 -11.99
N SER A 46 -12.90 -5.90 -11.56
CA SER A 46 -14.11 -6.33 -12.26
C SER A 46 -15.06 -5.17 -12.57
N ASP A 47 -15.21 -4.23 -11.64
CA ASP A 47 -16.14 -3.11 -11.78
C ASP A 47 -15.55 -2.07 -12.74
N LEU A 48 -14.26 -1.75 -12.58
CA LEU A 48 -13.53 -0.80 -13.41
C LEU A 48 -13.46 -1.21 -14.89
N LEU A 49 -13.37 -2.51 -15.18
CA LEU A 49 -13.37 -3.03 -16.56
C LEU A 49 -14.69 -2.75 -17.29
N ASN A 50 -15.80 -2.71 -16.56
CA ASN A 50 -17.13 -2.45 -17.12
C ASN A 50 -17.45 -0.95 -17.26
N GLU A 51 -16.62 -0.07 -16.70
CA GLU A 51 -16.81 1.37 -16.79
C GLU A 51 -16.38 1.93 -18.16
N LYS A 52 -17.23 2.77 -18.77
CA LYS A 52 -16.86 3.49 -20.01
C LYS A 52 -15.63 4.38 -19.78
N HIS A 53 -15.58 5.05 -18.63
CA HIS A 53 -14.47 5.89 -18.18
C HIS A 53 -14.15 5.49 -16.74
N PRO A 54 -13.15 4.61 -16.50
CA PRO A 54 -12.86 4.12 -15.15
C PRO A 54 -12.15 5.17 -14.30
N TYR A 55 -12.70 5.46 -13.12
CA TYR A 55 -12.11 6.44 -12.19
C TYR A 55 -12.49 6.21 -10.72
N VAL A 56 -11.76 6.84 -9.80
CA VAL A 56 -12.10 7.03 -8.39
C VAL A 56 -11.95 8.49 -7.97
N ILE A 57 -12.63 8.90 -6.89
CA ILE A 57 -12.54 10.24 -6.31
C ILE A 57 -11.44 10.28 -5.26
N CYS A 58 -10.64 11.34 -5.25
CA CYS A 58 -9.58 11.56 -4.27
C CYS A 58 -10.04 12.40 -3.08
N ASN A 59 -9.25 12.43 -2.00
CA ASN A 59 -9.58 13.15 -0.76
C ASN A 59 -9.71 14.67 -0.96
N ASP A 60 -9.08 15.23 -1.98
CA ASP A 60 -9.18 16.64 -2.40
C ASP A 60 -10.36 16.91 -3.36
N GLY A 61 -11.17 15.89 -3.66
CA GLY A 61 -12.28 15.97 -4.62
C GLY A 61 -11.85 15.86 -6.08
N SER A 62 -10.55 15.72 -6.37
CA SER A 62 -10.06 15.46 -7.71
C SER A 62 -10.40 14.03 -8.16
N THR A 63 -10.16 13.75 -9.44
CA THR A 63 -10.48 12.45 -10.06
C THR A 63 -9.21 11.72 -10.45
N HIS A 64 -9.03 10.51 -9.93
CA HIS A 64 -7.97 9.60 -10.37
C HIS A 64 -8.51 8.68 -11.45
N VAL A 65 -8.07 8.90 -12.69
CA VAL A 65 -8.53 8.16 -13.88
C VAL A 65 -7.60 6.99 -14.18
N PHE A 66 -8.18 5.83 -14.48
CA PHE A 66 -7.43 4.64 -14.86
C PHE A 66 -7.29 4.54 -16.38
N LYS A 67 -6.13 4.08 -16.84
CA LYS A 67 -5.95 3.67 -18.24
C LYS A 67 -6.59 2.31 -18.45
N LYS A 68 -7.51 2.20 -19.41
CA LYS A 68 -8.12 0.92 -19.79
C LYS A 68 -7.10 -0.15 -20.15
N THR A 69 -6.06 0.22 -20.89
CA THR A 69 -4.99 -0.71 -21.27
C THR A 69 -4.26 -1.30 -20.06
N GLU A 70 -4.13 -0.55 -18.96
CA GLU A 70 -3.54 -1.09 -17.72
C GLU A 70 -4.50 -2.04 -17.00
N LEU A 71 -5.81 -1.74 -17.01
CA LEU A 71 -6.84 -2.61 -16.43
C LEU A 71 -6.96 -3.94 -17.21
N GLU A 72 -6.97 -3.88 -18.53
CA GLU A 72 -6.99 -5.05 -19.41
C GLU A 72 -5.72 -5.89 -19.24
N TYR A 73 -4.56 -5.23 -19.09
CA TYR A 73 -3.30 -5.92 -18.79
C TYR A 73 -3.36 -6.66 -17.45
N LEU A 74 -3.93 -6.03 -16.40
CA LEU A 74 -4.16 -6.70 -15.11
C LEU A 74 -5.11 -7.90 -15.26
N ALA A 75 -6.23 -7.71 -15.97
CA ALA A 75 -7.22 -8.75 -16.20
C ALA A 75 -6.63 -9.98 -16.92
N GLY A 76 -5.68 -9.78 -17.85
CA GLY A 76 -4.97 -10.87 -18.52
C GLY A 76 -4.01 -11.66 -17.62
N MET A 77 -3.66 -11.14 -16.43
CA MET A 77 -2.72 -11.80 -15.51
C MET A 77 -3.40 -12.70 -14.47
N ILE A 78 -4.70 -12.50 -14.22
CA ILE A 78 -5.45 -13.10 -13.11
C ILE A 78 -6.82 -13.62 -13.57
N ASP A 79 -7.40 -14.56 -12.83
CA ASP A 79 -8.71 -15.14 -13.15
C ASP A 79 -9.89 -14.25 -12.70
N ALA A 80 -11.11 -14.62 -13.09
CA ALA A 80 -12.31 -13.82 -12.85
C ALA A 80 -12.66 -13.65 -11.36
N GLU A 81 -12.29 -14.61 -10.50
CA GLU A 81 -12.51 -14.49 -9.05
C GLU A 81 -11.46 -13.54 -8.44
N GLU A 82 -10.21 -13.66 -8.88
CA GLU A 82 -9.13 -12.73 -8.51
C GLU A 82 -9.46 -11.28 -8.97
N GLN A 83 -10.09 -11.10 -10.13
CA GLN A 83 -10.54 -9.78 -10.62
C GLN A 83 -11.60 -9.14 -9.71
N LYS A 84 -12.45 -9.94 -9.05
CA LYS A 84 -13.45 -9.44 -8.08
C LYS A 84 -12.82 -9.13 -6.72
N ALA A 85 -11.67 -9.74 -6.42
CA ALA A 85 -10.94 -9.53 -5.17
C ALA A 85 -9.97 -8.33 -5.25
N LEU A 86 -9.37 -8.08 -6.42
CA LEU A 86 -8.37 -7.02 -6.59
C LEU A 86 -8.98 -5.62 -6.48
N LEU A 87 -8.54 -4.86 -5.48
CA LEU A 87 -8.91 -3.46 -5.27
C LEU A 87 -7.87 -2.52 -5.88
N LEU A 88 -8.34 -1.49 -6.60
CA LEU A 88 -7.50 -0.51 -7.27
C LEU A 88 -7.79 0.93 -6.82
N PRO A 89 -6.75 1.80 -6.79
CA PRO A 89 -5.37 1.49 -7.14
C PRO A 89 -4.62 0.76 -6.02
N MET A 90 -3.60 -0.02 -6.38
CA MET A 90 -2.67 -0.61 -5.43
C MET A 90 -1.80 0.49 -4.80
N LEU A 91 -1.63 0.42 -3.48
CA LEU A 91 -0.89 1.43 -2.73
C LEU A 91 0.59 1.07 -2.66
N ILE A 92 1.46 2.06 -2.90
CA ILE A 92 2.90 1.97 -2.79
C ILE A 92 3.34 2.85 -1.62
N THR A 93 3.91 2.23 -0.59
CA THR A 93 4.62 2.97 0.45
C THR A 93 6.11 3.00 0.13
N LEU A 94 6.85 3.94 0.70
CA LEU A 94 8.31 3.89 0.68
C LEU A 94 8.81 3.30 2.02
N GLY A 95 9.89 2.53 1.96
CA GLY A 95 10.55 2.00 3.15
C GLY A 95 11.25 3.13 3.93
N ALA A 96 11.62 2.85 5.18
CA ALA A 96 12.45 3.77 5.97
C ALA A 96 13.92 3.76 5.46
N ASP A 97 14.36 2.65 4.89
CA ASP A 97 15.66 2.54 4.23
C ASP A 97 15.60 3.20 2.83
N GLN A 98 16.49 4.15 2.57
CA GLN A 98 16.54 4.90 1.31
C GLN A 98 16.83 4.00 0.09
N ALA A 99 17.38 2.80 0.27
CA ALA A 99 17.60 1.85 -0.84
C ALA A 99 16.35 1.01 -1.18
N GLU A 100 15.38 0.94 -0.27
CA GLU A 100 14.27 0.00 -0.36
C GLU A 100 12.91 0.70 -0.54
N ALA A 101 12.20 0.30 -1.57
CA ALA A 101 10.82 0.72 -1.78
C ALA A 101 9.89 -0.42 -1.40
N THR A 102 9.55 -0.54 -0.12
CA THR A 102 8.56 -1.54 0.31
C THR A 102 7.18 -1.19 -0.25
N ILE A 103 6.73 -1.87 -1.30
CA ILE A 103 5.33 -1.77 -1.70
C ILE A 103 4.49 -2.52 -0.66
N SER A 104 3.97 -1.78 0.31
CA SER A 104 2.93 -2.33 1.18
C SER A 104 1.64 -2.36 0.39
N ILE A 105 1.33 -3.50 -0.23
CA ILE A 105 0.07 -3.66 -0.93
C ILE A 105 -1.00 -4.02 0.09
N LEU A 106 -1.66 -2.99 0.60
CA LEU A 106 -2.84 -3.15 1.44
C LEU A 106 -3.96 -3.76 0.59
N SER A 107 -4.12 -5.07 0.68
CA SER A 107 -5.23 -5.79 0.09
C SER A 107 -5.95 -6.62 1.13
N GLY A 108 -7.29 -6.57 1.09
CA GLY A 108 -8.16 -7.34 1.96
C GLY A 108 -8.06 -8.87 1.77
N CYS A 109 -7.32 -9.36 0.76
CA CYS A 109 -7.23 -10.78 0.44
C CYS A 109 -5.85 -11.42 0.72
N GLY A 110 -5.09 -10.86 1.68
CA GLY A 110 -3.83 -11.46 2.14
C GLY A 110 -2.68 -11.40 1.12
N GLY A 111 -2.76 -10.51 0.12
CA GLY A 111 -1.66 -10.17 -0.78
C GLY A 111 -1.35 -11.15 -1.92
N LYS A 112 -2.05 -12.29 -2.02
CA LYS A 112 -1.73 -13.35 -3.01
C LYS A 112 -1.99 -12.93 -4.46
N VAL A 113 -3.08 -12.21 -4.71
CA VAL A 113 -3.43 -11.73 -6.06
C VAL A 113 -2.39 -10.70 -6.53
N GLU A 114 -1.99 -9.83 -5.61
CA GLU A 114 -1.04 -8.78 -5.89
C GLU A 114 0.38 -9.31 -6.04
N GLU A 115 0.75 -10.36 -5.30
CA GLU A 115 2.00 -11.10 -5.50
C GLU A 115 2.10 -11.67 -6.91
N LYS A 116 1.04 -12.32 -7.38
CA LYS A 116 0.96 -12.85 -8.74
C LYS A 116 1.09 -11.75 -9.79
N ILE A 117 0.40 -10.62 -9.60
CA ILE A 117 0.47 -9.47 -10.50
C ILE A 117 1.88 -8.88 -10.54
N VAL A 118 2.46 -8.57 -9.38
CA VAL A 118 3.78 -7.93 -9.32
C VAL A 118 4.85 -8.89 -9.85
N SER A 119 4.78 -10.18 -9.53
CA SER A 119 5.71 -11.18 -10.06
C SER A 119 5.66 -11.26 -11.58
N LYS A 120 4.45 -11.35 -12.16
CA LYS A 120 4.26 -11.36 -13.62
C LYS A 120 4.64 -10.04 -14.28
N ALA A 121 4.36 -8.91 -13.62
CA ALA A 121 4.70 -7.59 -14.12
C ALA A 121 6.22 -7.34 -14.13
N LEU A 122 6.96 -7.90 -13.17
CA LEU A 122 8.42 -7.79 -13.09
C LEU A 122 9.18 -8.93 -13.78
N ASP A 123 8.47 -10.01 -14.15
CA ASP A 123 9.06 -11.24 -14.69
C ASP A 123 10.08 -11.88 -13.72
N MET A 124 9.76 -11.84 -12.43
CA MET A 124 10.59 -12.39 -11.36
C MET A 124 9.76 -12.73 -10.12
N PRO A 125 10.18 -13.67 -9.27
CA PRO A 125 9.52 -13.90 -7.99
C PRO A 125 9.71 -12.69 -7.06
N VAL A 126 8.69 -12.42 -6.24
CA VAL A 126 8.73 -11.39 -5.19
C VAL A 126 8.46 -11.99 -3.83
N ILE A 127 9.01 -11.37 -2.79
CA ILE A 127 8.82 -11.82 -1.41
C ILE A 127 7.58 -11.12 -0.85
N CYS A 128 6.57 -11.90 -0.50
CA CYS A 128 5.38 -11.44 0.20
C CYS A 128 5.52 -11.75 1.70
N ASP A 129 5.48 -10.72 2.54
CA ASP A 129 5.56 -10.82 4.00
C ASP A 129 4.46 -9.99 4.63
N GLU A 130 3.62 -10.60 5.47
CA GLU A 130 2.49 -9.95 6.14
C GLU A 130 1.62 -9.06 5.21
N ALA A 131 1.30 -9.55 4.00
CA ALA A 131 0.59 -8.80 2.95
C ALA A 131 1.33 -7.55 2.44
N LYS A 132 2.67 -7.52 2.52
CA LYS A 132 3.52 -6.51 1.91
C LYS A 132 4.42 -7.18 0.88
N ILE A 133 4.61 -6.52 -0.25
CA ILE A 133 5.53 -6.99 -1.29
C ILE A 133 6.78 -6.12 -1.25
N ARG A 134 7.91 -6.72 -0.91
CA ARG A 134 9.18 -5.99 -0.89
C ARG A 134 9.77 -5.96 -2.29
N ILE A 135 9.96 -4.76 -2.82
CA ILE A 135 10.72 -4.53 -4.05
C ILE A 135 11.71 -3.38 -3.87
N TYR A 136 12.62 -3.23 -4.82
CA TYR A 136 13.66 -2.21 -4.81
C TYR A 136 13.35 -1.10 -5.83
N LYS A 137 14.01 0.05 -5.70
CA LYS A 137 13.82 1.20 -6.60
C LYS A 137 13.87 0.85 -8.10
N PRO A 138 14.80 0.02 -8.60
CA PRO A 138 14.80 -0.38 -10.01
C PRO A 138 13.54 -1.17 -10.42
N GLN A 139 13.11 -2.11 -9.58
CA GLN A 139 11.89 -2.90 -9.80
C GLN A 139 10.65 -2.01 -9.76
N LEU A 140 10.60 -1.05 -8.85
CA LEU A 140 9.50 -0.09 -8.77
C LEU A 140 9.40 0.74 -10.06
N ALA A 141 10.53 1.17 -10.63
CA ALA A 141 10.54 1.88 -11.90
C ALA A 141 9.98 1.02 -13.05
N LEU A 142 10.33 -0.28 -13.09
CA LEU A 142 9.77 -1.23 -14.06
C LEU A 142 8.25 -1.42 -13.86
N LEU A 143 7.80 -1.56 -12.61
CA LEU A 143 6.38 -1.69 -12.28
C LEU A 143 5.60 -0.44 -12.71
N ARG A 144 6.08 0.75 -12.34
CA ARG A 144 5.46 2.05 -12.66
C ARG A 144 5.44 2.36 -14.14
N ARG A 145 6.32 1.75 -14.94
CA ARG A 145 6.26 1.84 -16.41
C ARG A 145 5.05 1.09 -16.99
N LYS A 146 4.65 -0.02 -16.37
CA LYS A 146 3.52 -0.85 -16.80
C LYS A 146 2.19 -0.45 -16.15
N LEU A 147 2.22 -0.08 -14.87
CA LEU A 147 1.06 0.09 -14.00
C LEU A 147 1.07 1.49 -13.36
N LYS A 148 1.02 2.54 -14.18
CA LYS A 148 1.16 3.93 -13.70
C LYS A 148 -0.11 4.45 -13.03
N THR A 149 -1.28 4.14 -13.58
CA THR A 149 -2.58 4.60 -13.09
C THR A 149 -3.23 3.59 -12.15
N THR A 150 -2.83 2.34 -12.19
CA THR A 150 -3.32 1.31 -11.25
C THR A 150 -2.52 1.22 -9.97
N THR A 151 -1.48 2.07 -9.80
CA THR A 151 -0.70 2.19 -8.57
C THR A 151 -0.57 3.64 -8.12
N VAL A 152 -0.61 3.89 -6.80
CA VAL A 152 -0.52 5.24 -6.21
C VAL A 152 0.42 5.24 -5.00
N TYR A 153 1.21 6.29 -4.84
CA TYR A 153 2.13 6.46 -3.71
C TYR A 153 1.39 6.98 -2.47
N VAL A 154 1.64 6.37 -1.33
CA VAL A 154 1.11 6.78 -0.02
C VAL A 154 2.28 7.19 0.88
N PHE A 155 2.17 8.37 1.47
CA PHE A 155 3.10 8.83 2.49
C PHE A 155 2.57 8.45 3.87
N SER A 156 3.33 7.68 4.62
CA SER A 156 2.98 7.30 5.99
C SER A 156 3.94 7.95 6.99
N PRO A 157 3.48 8.29 8.21
CA PRO A 157 4.35 8.74 9.27
C PRO A 157 5.11 7.53 9.80
N LYS A 158 6.21 7.16 9.16
CA LYS A 158 7.23 6.36 9.83
C LYS A 158 8.14 7.35 10.53
N ILE A 159 7.85 7.60 11.79
CA ILE A 159 8.83 8.22 12.69
C ILE A 159 9.93 7.18 12.80
N ALA A 160 11.15 7.52 12.36
CA ALA A 160 12.30 6.68 12.63
C ALA A 160 12.44 6.58 14.15
N THR A 161 12.14 5.40 14.69
CA THR A 161 12.30 5.08 16.11
C THR A 161 13.76 4.84 16.42
#